data_AF-A0A7R9E6F0-F1
#
_entry.id   AF-A0A7R9E6F0-F1
#
_cell.length_a   1.000
_cell.length_b   1.000
_cell.length_c   1.000
_cell.angle_alpha   90.00
_cell.angle_beta   90.00
_cell.angle_gamma   90.00
#
_symmetry.space_group_name_H-M   'P 1'
#
loop_
_entity.id
_entity.type
_entity.pdbx_description
1 polymer ?
#
loop_
_entity_poly.entity_id
_entity_poly.type
_entity_poly.pdbx_seq_one_letter_code
_entity_poly.pdbx_strand_id
1 'polypeptide(L)'
;MFAVVGSVLATLSISIGTILAARILHNGLLRNVLRLPQSTFDTTPTGRILNRFSSDINTLDVMFPMVLRFCIPHLYRLVAILCVISYSTPIFIVVIIPVSIIYYFIQRIYVATVRQVKRIESITRAPIFSHFEETIT
;
A
#
# COMPACT_ATOMS: atom_id res chain seq x y z
N MET A 1 -11.76 -23.56 -17.24
CA MET A 1 -12.16 -22.44 -18.12
C MET A 1 -12.81 -21.29 -17.34
N PHE A 2 -13.94 -21.49 -16.65
CA PHE A 2 -14.62 -20.42 -15.88
C PHE A 2 -13.74 -19.73 -14.81
N ALA A 3 -12.97 -20.49 -14.02
CA ALA A 3 -12.08 -19.91 -13.01
C ALA A 3 -10.97 -19.03 -13.61
N VAL A 4 -10.46 -19.41 -14.80
CA VAL A 4 -9.42 -18.65 -15.52
C VAL A 4 -10.02 -17.37 -16.10
N VAL A 5 -11.23 -17.43 -16.65
CA VAL A 5 -11.93 -16.23 -17.14
C VAL A 5 -12.21 -15.27 -15.98
N GLY A 6 -12.66 -15.77 -14.84
CA GLY A 6 -12.91 -14.96 -13.63
C GLY A 6 -11.65 -14.26 -13.10
N SER A 7 -10.51 -14.97 -13.06
CA SER A 7 -9.25 -14.37 -12.58
C SER A 7 -8.71 -13.31 -13.54
N VAL A 8 -8.86 -13.51 -14.86
CA VAL A 8 -8.49 -12.51 -15.87
C VAL A 8 -9.37 -11.26 -15.73
N LEU A 9 -10.69 -11.41 -15.62
CA LEU A 9 -11.61 -10.29 -15.44
C LEU A 9 -11.32 -9.50 -14.15
N ALA A 10 -11.05 -10.19 -13.04
CA ALA A 10 -10.69 -9.54 -11.77
C ALA A 10 -9.36 -8.77 -11.86
N THR A 11 -8.37 -9.32 -12.58
CA THR A 11 -7.07 -8.66 -12.76
C THR A 11 -7.20 -7.43 -13.66
N LEU A 12 -8.02 -7.52 -14.72
CA LEU A 12 -8.30 -6.40 -15.62
C LEU A 12 -9.08 -5.29 -14.90
N SER A 13 -10.09 -5.63 -14.09
CA SER A 13 -10.87 -4.62 -13.35
C SER A 13 -10.01 -3.87 -12.34
N ILE A 14 -9.14 -4.56 -11.60
CA ILE A 14 -8.16 -3.92 -10.69
C ILE A 14 -7.24 -3.00 -11.48
N SER A 15 -6.68 -3.48 -12.61
CA SER A 15 -5.71 -2.72 -13.39
C SER A 15 -6.32 -1.44 -14.00
N ILE A 16 -7.55 -1.52 -14.53
CA ILE A 16 -8.28 -0.37 -15.05
C ILE A 16 -8.62 0.61 -13.92
N GLY A 17 -9.09 0.09 -12.78
CA GLY A 17 -9.42 0.91 -11.61
C GLY A 17 -8.21 1.67 -11.06
N THR A 18 -7.04 1.03 -11.00
CA THR A 18 -5.82 1.68 -10.53
C THR A 18 -5.31 2.75 -11.49
N ILE A 19 -5.39 2.51 -12.80
CA ILE A 19 -5.02 3.52 -13.81
C ILE A 19 -5.95 4.75 -13.72
N LEU A 20 -7.25 4.52 -13.53
CA LEU A 20 -8.21 5.61 -13.35
C LEU A 20 -7.92 6.41 -12.08
N ALA A 21 -7.67 5.72 -10.97
CA ALA A 21 -7.32 6.34 -9.69
C ALA A 21 -6.03 7.17 -9.80
N ALA A 22 -4.99 6.64 -10.46
CA ALA A 22 -3.74 7.35 -10.70
C ALA A 22 -3.96 8.63 -11.52
N ARG A 23 -4.76 8.58 -12.58
CA ARG A 23 -5.12 9.77 -13.38
C ARG A 23 -5.86 10.83 -12.57
N ILE A 24 -6.84 10.43 -11.77
CA ILE A 24 -7.61 11.35 -10.93
C ILE A 24 -6.68 12.03 -9.93
N LEU A 25 -5.79 11.27 -9.27
CA LEU A 25 -4.87 11.84 -8.31
C LEU A 25 -3.83 12.74 -8.96
N HIS A 26 -3.22 12.33 -10.07
CA HIS A 26 -2.27 13.13 -10.83
C HIS A 26 -2.87 14.50 -11.20
N ASN A 27 -4.09 14.51 -11.74
CA ASN A 27 -4.77 15.74 -12.11
C ASN A 27 -5.13 16.59 -10.88
N GLY A 28 -5.53 15.97 -9.77
CA GLY A 28 -5.81 16.64 -8.51
C GLY A 28 -4.56 17.32 -7.92
N LEU A 29 -3.44 16.60 -7.89
CA LEU A 29 -2.15 17.09 -7.42
C LEU A 29 -1.64 18.22 -8.32
N LEU A 30 -1.67 18.05 -9.64
CA LEU A 30 -1.25 19.08 -10.60
C LEU A 30 -2.07 20.37 -10.41
N ARG A 31 -3.40 20.25 -10.32
CA ARG A 31 -4.28 21.41 -10.09
C ARG A 31 -3.98 22.11 -8.77
N ASN A 32 -3.66 21.36 -7.72
CA ASN A 32 -3.33 21.93 -6.42
C ASN A 32 -1.97 22.62 -6.44
N VAL A 33 -0.95 22.02 -7.07
CA VAL A 33 0.39 22.61 -7.21
C VAL A 33 0.33 23.92 -7.99
N LEU A 34 -0.43 23.99 -9.07
CA LEU A 34 -0.61 25.21 -9.87
C LEU A 34 -1.32 26.35 -9.11
N ARG A 35 -2.03 26.04 -8.01
CA ARG A 35 -2.73 27.01 -7.17
C ARG A 35 -1.97 27.36 -5.88
N LEU A 36 -0.78 26.81 -5.69
CA LEU A 36 0.04 27.14 -4.53
C LEU A 36 0.49 28.61 -4.59
N PRO A 37 0.56 29.30 -3.45
CA PRO A 37 1.06 30.67 -3.41
C PRO A 37 2.55 30.69 -3.75
N GLN A 38 3.00 31.76 -4.42
CA GLN A 38 4.39 31.94 -4.84
C GLN A 38 5.38 31.75 -3.68
N SER A 39 5.01 32.17 -2.47
CA SER A 39 5.81 31.99 -1.25
C SER A 39 6.17 30.54 -0.91
N THR A 40 5.38 29.56 -1.38
CA THR A 40 5.70 28.13 -1.21
C THR A 40 6.80 27.69 -2.17
N PHE A 41 6.84 28.26 -3.38
CA PHE A 41 7.90 27.98 -4.36
C PHE A 41 9.24 28.67 -3.99
N ASP A 42 9.18 29.78 -3.24
CA ASP A 42 10.38 30.45 -2.73
C ASP A 42 10.98 29.73 -1.51
N THR A 43 10.13 29.10 -0.68
CA THR A 43 10.56 28.41 0.55
C THR A 43 10.89 26.93 0.34
N THR A 44 10.28 26.29 -0.67
CA THR A 44 10.57 24.89 -1.01
C THR A 44 11.11 24.78 -2.43
N PRO A 45 12.30 24.18 -2.64
CA PRO A 45 12.86 24.05 -3.97
C PRO A 45 11.93 23.21 -4.85
N THR A 46 11.70 23.66 -6.08
CA THR A 46 10.84 22.99 -7.07
C THR A 46 11.21 21.52 -7.27
N GLY A 47 12.51 21.18 -7.18
CA GLY A 47 12.99 19.80 -7.21
C GLY A 47 12.42 18.91 -6.10
N ARG A 48 12.18 19.42 -4.88
CA ARG A 48 11.57 18.65 -3.78
C ARG A 48 10.08 18.40 -4.01
N ILE A 49 9.37 19.37 -4.58
CA ILE A 49 7.96 19.21 -4.97
C ILE A 49 7.85 18.14 -6.07
N LEU A 50 8.71 18.22 -7.10
CA LEU A 50 8.74 17.25 -8.18
C LEU A 50 9.11 15.84 -7.70
N ASN A 51 10.09 15.73 -6.79
CA ASN A 51 10.51 14.45 -6.24
C ASN A 51 9.37 13.79 -5.43
N ARG A 52 8.63 14.56 -4.62
CA ARG A 52 7.44 14.05 -3.91
C ARG A 52 6.35 13.61 -4.88
N PHE A 53 6.02 14.45 -5.86
CA PHE A 53 5.03 14.14 -6.88
C PHE A 53 5.36 12.85 -7.63
N SER A 54 6.61 12.70 -8.09
CA SER A 54 7.08 11.51 -8.80
C SER A 54 7.04 10.26 -7.91
N SER A 55 7.50 10.37 -6.65
CA SER A 55 7.52 9.26 -5.70
C SER A 55 6.11 8.79 -5.32
N ASP A 56 5.18 9.71 -5.09
CA ASP A 56 3.81 9.41 -4.71
C ASP A 56 3.04 8.76 -5.86
N ILE A 57 3.20 9.28 -7.09
CA ILE A 57 2.60 8.69 -8.30
C ILE A 57 3.18 7.30 -8.57
N ASN A 58 4.50 7.12 -8.49
CA ASN A 58 5.13 5.81 -8.66
C ASN A 58 4.65 4.78 -7.62
N THR A 59 4.43 5.21 -6.37
CA THR A 59 3.88 4.33 -5.33
C THR A 59 2.47 3.87 -5.68
N LEU A 60 1.65 4.74 -6.25
CA LEU A 60 0.28 4.41 -6.66
C LEU A 60 0.20 3.60 -7.95
N ASP A 61 1.15 3.76 -8.86
CA ASP A 61 1.18 3.02 -10.11
C ASP A 61 1.73 1.60 -9.92
N VAL A 62 2.67 1.41 -8.97
CA VAL A 62 3.36 0.12 -8.80
C VAL A 62 2.93 -0.62 -7.54
N MET A 63 2.98 0.03 -6.37
CA MET A 63 2.74 -0.64 -5.09
C MET A 63 1.25 -0.86 -4.84
N PHE A 64 0.41 0.13 -5.17
CA PHE A 64 -1.02 0.05 -4.88
C PHE A 64 -1.73 -1.10 -5.63
N PRO A 65 -1.53 -1.32 -6.95
CA PRO A 65 -2.13 -2.45 -7.66
C PRO A 65 -1.58 -3.79 -7.16
N MET A 66 -0.28 -3.84 -6.82
CA MET A 66 0.32 -5.03 -6.22
C MET A 66 -0.37 -5.40 -4.91
N VAL A 67 -0.55 -4.43 -4.00
CA VAL A 67 -1.25 -4.65 -2.73
C VAL A 67 -2.69 -5.11 -2.96
N LEU A 68 -3.43 -4.49 -3.88
CA LEU A 68 -4.81 -4.91 -4.18
C LEU A 68 -4.89 -6.33 -4.75
N ARG A 69 -3.96 -6.70 -5.65
CA ARG A 69 -3.88 -8.03 -6.25
C ARG A 69 -3.64 -9.14 -5.22
N PHE A 70 -2.97 -8.86 -4.11
CA PHE A 70 -2.79 -9.83 -3.03
C PHE A 70 -3.87 -9.73 -1.95
N CYS A 71 -4.26 -8.52 -1.55
CA CYS A 71 -5.16 -8.29 -0.44
C CYS A 71 -6.57 -8.81 -0.72
N ILE A 72 -7.14 -8.51 -1.90
CA ILE A 72 -8.52 -8.89 -2.23
C ILE A 72 -8.69 -10.42 -2.25
N PRO A 73 -7.85 -11.21 -2.98
CA PRO A 73 -7.99 -12.67 -2.97
C PRO A 73 -7.72 -13.29 -1.59
N HIS A 74 -6.78 -12.74 -0.82
CA HIS A 74 -6.50 -13.24 0.53
C HIS A 74 -7.67 -13.02 1.48
N LEU A 75 -8.29 -11.83 1.47
CA LEU A 75 -9.47 -11.56 2.29
C LEU A 75 -10.63 -12.48 1.90
N TYR A 76 -10.91 -12.63 0.61
CA TYR A 76 -11.95 -13.53 0.13
C TYR A 76 -11.69 -14.98 0.55
N ARG A 77 -10.46 -15.46 0.38
CA ARG A 77 -10.08 -16.83 0.73
C ARG A 77 -10.19 -17.07 2.23
N LEU A 78 -9.77 -16.10 3.05
CA LEU A 78 -9.89 -16.18 4.50
C LEU A 78 -11.35 -16.31 4.91
N VAL A 79 -12.22 -15.42 4.43
CA VAL A 79 -13.67 -15.47 4.71
C VAL A 79 -14.29 -16.78 4.25
N ALA A 80 -13.97 -17.24 3.03
CA ALA A 80 -14.49 -18.48 2.48
C ALA A 80 -14.11 -19.70 3.33
N ILE A 81 -12.84 -19.82 3.75
CA ILE A 81 -12.38 -20.91 4.61
C ILE A 81 -13.11 -20.86 5.97
N LEU A 82 -13.24 -19.67 6.56
CA LEU A 82 -13.95 -19.52 7.84
C LEU A 82 -15.42 -19.94 7.73
N CYS A 83 -16.11 -19.55 6.66
CA CYS A 83 -17.50 -19.94 6.42
C CYS A 83 -17.64 -21.46 6.24
N VAL A 84 -16.79 -22.07 5.41
CA VAL A 84 -16.84 -23.52 5.13
C VAL A 84 -16.57 -24.35 6.38
N ILE A 85 -15.56 -23.99 7.17
CA ILE A 85 -15.25 -24.70 8.41
C ILE A 85 -16.38 -24.52 9.43
N SER A 86 -16.91 -23.29 9.57
CA SER A 86 -18.00 -23.02 10.52
C SER A 86 -19.28 -23.77 10.17
N TYR A 87 -19.57 -23.93 8.87
CA TYR A 87 -20.70 -24.75 8.40
C TYR A 87 -20.49 -26.24 8.67
N SER A 88 -19.29 -26.75 8.41
CA SER A 88 -18.95 -28.17 8.61
C SER A 88 -18.91 -28.54 10.10
N THR A 89 -18.43 -27.64 10.96
CA THR A 89 -18.22 -27.91 12.38
C THR A 89 -18.58 -26.68 13.22
N PRO A 90 -19.85 -26.50 13.61
CA PRO A 90 -20.32 -25.30 14.30
C PRO A 90 -19.59 -25.01 15.63
N ILE A 91 -19.11 -26.05 16.32
CA ILE A 91 -18.35 -25.90 17.57
C ILE A 91 -17.05 -25.10 17.38
N PHE A 92 -16.49 -25.06 16.16
CA PHE A 92 -15.27 -24.35 15.83
C PHE A 92 -15.39 -22.83 16.03
N ILE A 93 -16.61 -22.28 15.94
CA ILE A 93 -16.89 -20.86 16.16
C ILE A 93 -16.50 -20.45 17.60
N VAL A 94 -16.67 -21.35 18.58
CA VAL A 94 -16.29 -21.05 19.96
C VAL A 94 -14.77 -20.93 20.10
N VAL A 95 -14.01 -21.71 19.34
CA VAL A 95 -12.53 -21.70 19.35
C VAL A 95 -11.97 -20.52 18.57
N ILE A 96 -12.62 -20.08 17.49
CA ILE A 96 -12.08 -18.98 16.70
C ILE A 96 -12.14 -17.64 17.43
N ILE A 97 -13.13 -17.42 18.29
CA ILE A 97 -13.28 -16.18 19.06
C ILE A 97 -12.02 -15.86 19.90
N PRO A 98 -11.54 -16.73 20.81
CA PRO A 98 -10.34 -16.46 21.58
C PRO A 98 -9.09 -16.37 20.70
N VAL A 99 -8.99 -17.17 19.63
CA VAL A 99 -7.86 -17.10 18.68
C VAL A 99 -7.82 -15.76 17.96
N SER A 100 -8.96 -15.24 17.49
CA SER A 100 -9.07 -13.93 16.84
C SER A 100 -8.70 -12.79 17.79
N ILE A 101 -9.08 -12.88 19.07
CA ILE A 101 -8.70 -11.90 20.10
C ILE A 101 -7.17 -11.88 20.27
N ILE A 102 -6.54 -13.05 20.44
CA ILE A 102 -5.08 -13.16 20.56
C ILE A 102 -4.39 -12.64 19.30
N TYR A 103 -4.89 -13.04 18.12
CA TYR A 103 -4.36 -12.59 16.85
C TYR A 103 -4.43 -11.07 16.70
N TYR A 104 -5.53 -10.43 17.11
CA TYR A 104 -5.69 -8.99 17.07
C TYR A 104 -4.63 -8.27 17.93
N PHE A 105 -4.36 -8.77 19.15
CA PHE A 105 -3.31 -8.19 20.00
C PHE A 105 -1.91 -8.34 19.38
N ILE A 106 -1.59 -9.52 18.86
CA ILE A 106 -0.32 -9.77 18.18
C ILE A 106 -0.19 -8.88 16.94
N GLN A 107 -1.23 -8.79 16.12
CA GLN A 107 -1.27 -7.97 14.91
C GLN A 107 -1.04 -6.49 15.24
N ARG A 108 -1.65 -5.98 16.33
CA ARG A 108 -1.45 -4.59 16.76
C ARG A 108 0.01 -4.31 17.10
N ILE A 109 0.68 -5.20 17.82
CA ILE A 109 2.10 -5.06 18.17
C ILE A 109 2.95 -5.19 16.89
N TYR A 110 2.69 -6.21 16.08
CA TYR A 110 3.41 -6.45 14.83
C TYR A 110 3.38 -5.25 13.88
N VAL A 111 2.21 -4.63 13.68
CA VAL A 111 2.08 -3.45 12.81
C VAL A 111 2.86 -2.26 13.36
N ALA A 112 2.86 -2.05 14.68
CA ALA A 112 3.67 -1.00 15.30
C ALA A 112 5.17 -1.24 15.07
N THR A 113 5.65 -2.46 15.30
CA THR A 113 7.04 -2.85 15.10
C THR A 113 7.46 -2.70 13.64
N VAL A 114 6.67 -3.19 12.68
CA VAL A 114 6.99 -3.07 11.24
C VAL A 114 7.10 -1.62 10.80
N ARG A 115 6.23 -0.72 11.30
CA ARG A 115 6.32 0.71 11.00
C ARG A 115 7.63 1.32 11.53
N GLN A 116 8.04 0.94 12.73
CA GLN A 116 9.32 1.39 13.31
C GLN A 116 10.50 0.88 12.52
N VAL A 117 10.52 -0.41 12.16
CA VAL A 117 11.58 -1.02 11.34
C VAL A 117 11.70 -0.32 9.98
N LYS A 118 10.58 -0.08 9.28
CA LYS A 118 10.59 0.66 8.01
C LYS A 118 11.14 2.08 8.15
N ARG A 119 10.85 2.75 9.27
CA ARG A 119 11.42 4.08 9.57
C ARG A 119 12.93 3.99 9.76
N ILE A 120 13.42 3.01 10.51
CA ILE A 120 14.86 2.80 10.72
C ILE A 120 15.55 2.52 9.38
N GLU A 121 15.00 1.62 8.56
CA GLU A 121 15.53 1.33 7.22
C GLU A 121 15.63 2.59 6.35
N SER A 122 14.62 3.46 6.37
CA SER A 122 14.66 4.72 5.61
C SER A 122 15.72 5.71 6.13
N ILE A 123 15.94 5.76 7.44
CA ILE A 123 16.91 6.68 8.07
C ILE A 123 18.33 6.16 7.87
N THR A 124 18.57 4.85 7.96
CA THR A 124 19.91 4.26 7.79
C THR A 124 20.38 4.30 6.34
N ARG A 125 19.47 4.24 5.35
CA ARG A 125 19.85 4.33 3.93
C ARG A 125 20.27 5.74 3.50
N ALA A 126 19.65 6.78 4.05
CA ALA A 126 19.93 8.18 3.66
C ALA A 126 21.41 8.63 3.82
N PRO A 127 22.11 8.39 4.95
CA PRO A 127 23.50 8.83 5.13
C PRO A 127 24.50 8.02 4.30
N ILE A 128 24.20 6.76 3.97
CA ILE A 128 25.07 5.95 3.11
C ILE A 128 25.17 6.59 1.73
N PHE A 129 24.02 6.98 1.14
CA PHE A 129 24.02 7.70 -0.15
C PHE A 129 24.75 9.05 -0.06
N SER A 130 24.56 9.79 1.04
CA SER A 130 25.26 11.07 1.26
C SER A 130 26.79 10.90 1.35
N HIS A 131 27.28 9.88 2.07
CA HIS A 131 28.72 9.60 2.16
C HIS A 131 29.32 9.09 0.84
N PHE A 132 28.57 8.33 0.05
CA PHE A 132 29.00 7.93 -1.28
C PHE A 132 29.12 9.14 -2.22
N GLU A 133 28.19 10.09 -2.18
CA GLU A 133 28.27 11.33 -2.96
C GLU A 133 29.48 12.18 -2.55
N GLU A 134 29.73 12.34 -1.25
CA GLU A 134 30.90 13.09 -0.75
C GLU A 134 32.25 12.46 -1.09
N THR A 135 32.32 11.12 -1.24
CA THR A 135 33.59 10.43 -1.54
C THR A 135 33.92 10.41 -3.04
N ILE A 136 32.91 10.53 -3.90
CA ILE A 136 33.06 10.51 -5.37
C ILE A 136 33.34 11.93 -5.91
N THR A 137 33.20 12.98 -5.08
CA THR A 137 33.53 14.37 -5.41
C THR A 137 34.93 14.74 -4.96
#